data_AF-A0A095SRX4-F1
#
_entry.id   AF-A0A095SRX4-F1
#
_cell.length_a   1.000
_cell.length_b   1.000
_cell.length_c   1.000
_cell.angle_alpha   90.00
_cell.angle_beta   90.00
_cell.angle_gamma   90.00
#
_symmetry.space_group_name_H-M   'P 1'
#
loop_
_entity.id
_entity.type
_entity.pdbx_description
1 polymer ?
#
loop_
_entity_poly.entity_id
_entity_poly.type
_entity_poly.pdbx_seq_one_letter_code
_entity_poly.pdbx_strand_id
1 'polypeptide(L)' 'MSERWKYQIKMGGFWGIFMIIFMTLFEIKEKPFVEQLSSTNFYIRAGIYLAVGIFGLGYYNWKQKMKSEKIDKL' A
#
# COMPACT_ATOMS: atom_id res chain seq x y z
N MET A 1 13.47 -13.12 -5.43
CA MET A 1 12.12 -12.57 -5.72
C MET A 1 12.05 -12.14 -7.17
N SER A 2 10.95 -12.41 -7.88
CA SER A 2 10.81 -11.94 -9.27
C SER A 2 10.71 -10.41 -9.33
N GLU A 3 11.05 -9.81 -10.48
CA GLU A 3 10.95 -8.36 -10.70
C GLU A 3 9.52 -7.84 -10.48
N ARG A 4 8.52 -8.65 -10.84
CA ARG A 4 7.11 -8.38 -10.51
C ARG A 4 6.92 -8.17 -9.02
N TRP A 5 7.33 -9.15 -8.21
CA TRP A 5 7.14 -9.11 -6.77
C TRP A 5 7.90 -7.95 -6.11
N LYS A 6 9.14 -7.67 -6.54
CA LYS A 6 9.87 -6.48 -6.08
C LYS A 6 9.10 -5.19 -6.37
N TYR A 7 8.56 -5.04 -7.57
CA TYR A 7 7.81 -3.85 -7.96
C TYR A 7 6.50 -3.70 -7.18
N GLN A 8 5.73 -4.80 -7.02
CA GLN A 8 4.48 -4.81 -6.26
C GLN A 8 4.69 -4.42 -4.80
N ILE A 9 5.71 -4.97 -4.15
CA ILE A 9 6.05 -4.63 -2.76
C ILE A 9 6.57 -3.21 -2.66
N LYS A 10 7.43 -2.77 -3.58
CA LYS A 10 7.99 -1.41 -3.55
C LYS A 10 6.90 -0.35 -3.73
N MET A 11 6.12 -0.44 -4.80
CA MET A 11 5.10 0.57 -5.11
C MET A 11 3.87 0.42 -4.22
N GLY A 12 3.39 -0.80 -4.06
CA GLY A 12 2.19 -1.10 -3.29
C GLY A 12 2.40 -1.01 -1.79
N GLY A 13 3.54 -1.50 -1.29
CA GLY A 13 3.92 -1.37 0.12
C GLY A 13 4.16 0.09 0.51
N PHE A 14 4.81 0.89 -0.35
CA PHE A 14 4.95 2.33 -0.12
C PHE A 14 3.59 3.01 0.05
N TRP A 15 2.64 2.73 -0.85
CA TRP A 15 1.28 3.26 -0.74
C TRP A 15 0.57 2.78 0.54
N GLY A 16 0.67 1.49 0.88
CA GLY A 16 0.05 0.94 2.08
C GLY A 16 0.58 1.59 3.37
N ILE A 17 1.89 1.76 3.48
CA ILE A 17 2.53 2.46 4.61
C ILE A 17 2.09 3.93 4.65
N PHE A 18 2.06 4.61 3.50
CA PHE A 18 1.57 5.98 3.39
C PHE A 18 0.12 6.10 3.91
N MET A 19 -0.76 5.19 3.51
CA MET A 19 -2.16 5.17 3.95
C MET A 19 -2.29 4.94 5.46
N ILE A 20 -1.49 4.06 6.04
CA ILE A 20 -1.47 3.84 7.49
C ILE A 20 -1.11 5.13 8.21
N ILE A 21 0.00 5.77 7.82
CA ILE A 21 0.47 7.02 8.45
C ILE A 21 -0.59 8.13 8.27
N PHE A 22 -1.09 8.30 7.05
CA PHE A 22 -2.07 9.33 6.72
C PHE A 22 -3.36 9.18 7.54
N MET A 23 -3.93 7.97 7.60
CA MET A 23 -5.15 7.72 8.37
C MET A 23 -4.93 7.89 9.88
N THR A 24 -3.76 7.50 10.39
CA THR A 24 -3.40 7.70 11.80
C THR A 24 -3.35 9.19 12.15
N LEU A 25 -2.73 10.00 11.29
CA LEU A 25 -2.64 11.46 11.46
C LEU A 25 -4.01 12.12 11.29
N PHE A 26 -4.85 11.61 10.40
CA PHE A 26 -6.20 12.12 10.19
C PHE A 26 -7.10 11.87 11.42
N GLU A 27 -7.04 10.66 11.99
CA GLU A 27 -7.81 10.26 13.17
C GLU A 27 -7.25 10.85 14.49
N ILE A 28 -6.09 11.53 14.48
CA ILE A 28 -5.44 12.02 15.71
C ILE A 28 -6.27 13.04 16.50
N LYS A 29 -7.18 13.75 15.81
CA LYS A 29 -8.11 14.70 16.44
C LYS A 29 -9.25 14.01 17.19
N GLU A 30 -9.56 12.77 16.81
CA GLU A 30 -10.63 11.98 17.41
C GLU A 30 -10.09 11.04 18.49
N LYS A 31 -8.94 10.41 18.22
CA LYS A 31 -8.32 9.43 19.11
C LYS A 31 -6.82 9.71 19.25
N PRO A 32 -6.28 9.82 20.48
CA PRO A 32 -4.85 9.93 20.70
C PRO A 32 -4.08 8.77 20.06
N PHE A 33 -2.89 9.06 19.56
CA PHE A 33 -2.04 8.08 18.85
C PHE A 33 -1.82 6.77 19.64
N VAL A 34 -1.57 6.87 20.95
CA VAL A 34 -1.33 5.71 21.83
C VAL A 34 -2.55 4.80 21.91
N GLU A 35 -3.75 5.37 21.90
CA GLU A 35 -5.01 4.62 21.96
C GLU A 35 -5.30 3.94 20.62
N GLN A 36 -4.98 4.60 19.50
CA GLN A 36 -5.09 4.00 18.17
C GLN A 36 -4.18 2.76 18.03
N LEU A 37 -2.92 2.86 18.46
CA LEU A 37 -1.99 1.72 18.43
C LEU A 37 -2.39 0.58 19.36
N SER A 38 -3.14 0.87 20.42
CA SER A 38 -3.65 -0.18 21.33
C SER A 38 -4.86 -0.92 20.76
N SER A 39 -5.43 -0.46 19.65
CA SER A 39 -6.64 -1.03 19.05
C SER A 39 -6.33 -2.14 18.05
N THR A 40 -6.95 -3.31 18.22
CA THR A 40 -6.90 -4.39 17.21
C THR A 40 -7.40 -3.91 15.84
N ASN A 41 -8.39 -3.01 15.81
CA ASN A 41 -8.94 -2.49 14.56
C ASN A 41 -7.92 -1.67 13.75
N PHE A 42 -6.94 -1.03 14.41
CA PHE A 42 -5.85 -0.35 13.74
C PHE A 42 -5.02 -1.34 12.91
N TYR A 43 -4.60 -2.45 13.51
CA TYR A 43 -3.79 -3.46 12.82
C TYR A 43 -4.54 -4.20 11.71
N ILE A 44 -5.85 -4.42 11.87
CA ILE A 44 -6.70 -4.98 10.81
C ILE A 44 -6.72 -4.02 9.61
N ARG A 45 -7.01 -2.74 9.83
CA ARG A 45 -7.02 -1.72 8.77
C ARG A 45 -5.64 -1.56 8.11
N ALA A 46 -4.58 -1.56 8.90
CA ALA A 46 -3.21 -1.55 8.39
C ALA A 46 -2.89 -2.75 7.49
N GLY A 47 -3.28 -3.96 7.92
CA GLY A 47 -3.17 -5.17 7.10
C GLY A 47 -3.94 -5.07 5.79
N ILE A 48 -5.16 -4.52 5.83
CA ILE A 48 -5.98 -4.28 4.62
C ILE A 48 -5.28 -3.28 3.68
N TYR A 49 -4.76 -2.15 4.19
CA TYR A 49 -4.06 -1.16 3.36
C TYR A 49 -2.81 -1.73 2.70
N LEU A 50 -2.03 -2.55 3.41
CA LEU A 50 -0.88 -3.24 2.84
C LEU A 50 -1.31 -4.26 1.77
N ALA A 51 -2.35 -5.04 2.04
CA ALA A 51 -2.87 -6.01 1.08
C ALA A 51 -3.40 -5.33 -0.20
N VAL A 52 -4.23 -4.30 -0.06
CA VAL A 52 -4.75 -3.51 -1.18
C VAL A 52 -3.63 -2.80 -1.93
N GLY A 53 -2.66 -2.24 -1.22
CA GLY A 53 -1.49 -1.62 -1.80
C GLY A 53 -0.69 -2.59 -2.66
N ILE A 54 -0.28 -3.74 -2.09
CA ILE A 54 0.60 -4.71 -2.77
C ILE A 54 -0.14 -5.44 -3.90
N PHE A 55 -1.33 -6.00 -3.61
CA PHE A 55 -2.05 -6.88 -4.54
C PHE A 55 -2.98 -6.12 -5.49
N GLY A 56 -3.55 -5.00 -5.07
CA GLY A 56 -4.38 -4.16 -5.91
C GLY A 56 -3.51 -3.21 -6.75
N LEU A 57 -3.01 -2.15 -6.11
CA LEU A 57 -2.28 -1.08 -6.78
C LEU A 57 -0.94 -1.55 -7.37
N GLY A 58 -0.16 -2.31 -6.61
CA GLY A 58 1.13 -2.83 -7.05
C GLY A 58 0.99 -3.73 -8.28
N TYR A 59 -0.02 -4.61 -8.30
CA TYR A 59 -0.32 -5.46 -9.46
C TYR A 59 -0.78 -4.64 -10.67
N TYR A 60 -1.72 -3.71 -10.47
CA TYR A 60 -2.24 -2.86 -11.53
C TYR A 60 -1.11 -2.04 -12.19
N ASN A 61 -0.27 -1.40 -11.38
CA ASN A 61 0.88 -0.62 -11.85
C ASN A 61 1.90 -1.49 -12.59
N TRP A 62 2.16 -2.71 -12.10
CA TRP A 62 3.03 -3.65 -12.81
C TRP A 62 2.47 -4.00 -14.20
N LYS A 63 1.17 -4.27 -14.29
CA LYS A 63 0.49 -4.57 -15.56
C LYS A 63 0.59 -3.39 -16.53
N GLN A 64 0.43 -2.16 -16.04
CA GLN A 64 0.62 -0.96 -16.87
C GLN A 64 2.07 -0.79 -17.34
N LYS A 65 3.06 -0.99 -16.45
CA LYS A 65 4.49 -0.92 -16.79
C LYS A 65 4.82 -1.89 -17.93
N MET A 66 4.37 -3.14 -17.81
CA MET A 66 4.56 -4.16 -18.85
C MET A 66 3.88 -3.80 -20.16
N LYS A 67 2.71 -3.14 -20.11
CA LYS A 67 2.04 -2.66 -21.32
C LYS A 67 2.83 -1.54 -21.99
N SER A 68 3.35 -0.57 -21.23
CA SER A 68 4.20 0.52 -21.77
C SER A 68 5.47 -0.04 -22.41
N GLU A 69 6.20 -0.90 -21.70
CA GLU A 69 7.44 -1.50 -22.20
C GLU A 69 7.25 -2.35 -23.46
N LYS A 70 6.04 -2.90 -23.67
CA LYS A 70 5.71 -3.63 -24.90
C LYS A 70 5.43 -2.69 -26.07
N ILE A 71 4.80 -1.52 -25.81
CA ILE A 71 4.53 -0.50 -26.82
C ILE A 71 5.82 0.18 -27.27
N ASP A 72 6.73 0.49 -26.34
CA ASP A 72 8.00 1.18 -26.66
C ASP A 72 8.99 0.33 -27.48
N LYS A 73 8.72 -0.98 -27.61
CA LYS A 73 9.55 -1.94 -28.38
C LYS A 73 9.00 -2.26 -29.77
N LEU A 74 7.85 -1.71 -30.13
CA LEU A 74 7.20 -1.84 -31.45
C LEU A 74 7.56 -0.64 -32.33
#